data_AF-A0A4W5L8D8-F1
#
_entry.id   AF-A0A4W5L8D8-F1
#
_cell.length_a   1.000
_cell.length_b   1.000
_cell.length_c   1.000
_cell.angle_alpha   90.00
_cell.angle_beta   90.00
_cell.angle_gamma   90.00
#
_symmetry.space_group_name_H-M   'P 1'
#
loop_
_entity.id
_entity.type
_entity.pdbx_description
1 polymer ?
#
loop_
_entity_poly.entity_id
_entity_poly.type
_entity_poly.pdbx_seq_one_letter_code
_entity_poly.pdbx_strand_id
1 'polypeptide(L)'
;MLSLSSLRPLDVEFMSRLSKVVNIVPVITKADTLTLEERDFFKQTIREGLRANGIDVYPQEEFDEDSDQGDDPICCGGERPGVPGQWKEASR
;
A
#
# COMPACT_ATOMS: atom_id res chain seq x y z
N MET A 1 5.40 26.45 8.35
CA MET A 1 5.84 25.60 7.23
C MET A 1 6.28 24.27 7.81
N LEU A 2 5.48 23.23 7.63
CA LEU A 2 5.84 21.88 8.10
C LEU A 2 6.95 21.34 7.19
N SER A 3 8.03 20.85 7.79
CA SER A 3 9.09 20.10 7.11
C SER A 3 8.51 18.79 6.56
N LEU A 4 7.91 18.85 5.38
CA LEU A 4 7.20 17.73 4.74
C LEU A 4 8.12 16.76 4.00
N SER A 5 9.42 16.80 4.23
CA SER A 5 10.40 16.10 3.37
C SER A 5 11.27 15.07 4.10
N SER A 6 11.09 14.83 5.40
CA SER A 6 11.93 13.86 6.11
C SER A 6 11.26 13.25 7.34
N LEU A 7 11.59 11.98 7.61
CA LEU A 7 11.32 11.34 8.88
C LEU A 7 12.10 12.06 9.98
N ARG A 8 11.44 12.36 11.09
CA ARG A 8 12.15 12.95 12.22
C ARG A 8 13.08 11.87 12.81
N PRO A 9 14.28 12.24 13.30
CA PRO A 9 15.18 11.27 13.95
C PRO A 9 14.52 10.49 15.09
N LEU A 10 13.59 11.13 15.81
CA LEU A 10 12.80 10.50 16.86
C LEU A 10 11.91 9.37 16.32
N ASP A 11 11.26 9.59 15.18
CA ASP A 11 10.38 8.60 14.56
C ASP A 11 11.20 7.37 14.15
N VAL A 12 12.40 7.59 13.59
CA VAL A 12 13.35 6.52 13.22
C VAL A 12 13.78 5.69 14.43
N GLU A 13 14.23 6.34 15.50
CA GLU A 13 14.70 5.65 16.71
C GLU A 13 13.58 4.81 17.35
N PHE A 14 12.37 5.38 17.40
CA PHE A 14 11.22 4.71 17.98
C PHE A 14 10.77 3.51 17.15
N MET A 15 10.61 3.70 15.84
CA MET A 15 10.18 2.63 14.93
C MET A 15 11.23 1.51 14.83
N SER A 16 12.53 1.82 14.86
CA SER A 16 13.61 0.83 14.84
C SER A 16 13.62 -0.09 16.07
N ARG A 17 13.20 0.42 17.24
CA ARG A 17 13.08 -0.39 18.46
C ARG A 17 11.82 -1.25 18.44
N LEU A 18 10.72 -0.71 17.91
CA LEU A 18 9.43 -1.39 17.89
C LEU A 18 9.29 -2.44 16.79
N SER A 19 9.95 -2.27 15.64
CA SER A 19 9.83 -3.18 14.50
C SER A 19 10.23 -4.62 14.83
N LYS A 20 11.06 -4.81 15.88
CA LYS A 20 11.51 -6.13 16.35
C LYS A 20 10.48 -6.88 17.20
N VAL A 21 9.46 -6.18 17.72
CA VAL A 21 8.51 -6.73 18.70
C VAL A 21 7.06 -6.63 18.26
N VAL A 22 6.74 -5.72 17.34
CA VAL A 22 5.38 -5.49 16.84
C VAL A 22 5.38 -5.16 15.35
N ASN A 23 4.27 -5.52 14.68
CA ASN A 23 4.02 -5.13 13.30
C ASN A 23 3.63 -3.64 13.24
N ILE A 24 4.37 -2.85 12.45
CA ILE A 24 4.16 -1.40 12.33
C ILE A 24 3.45 -1.09 11.01
N VAL A 25 2.37 -0.30 11.08
CA VAL A 25 1.68 0.26 9.91
C VAL A 25 1.81 1.79 9.93
N PRO A 26 2.65 2.40 9.06
CA PRO A 26 2.81 3.85 9.03
C PRO A 26 1.58 4.55 8.41
N VAL A 27 1.08 5.58 9.09
CA VAL A 27 -0.08 6.38 8.64
C VAL A 27 0.35 7.83 8.44
N ILE A 28 0.11 8.37 7.23
CA ILE A 28 0.37 9.78 6.92
C ILE A 28 -0.81 10.62 7.42
N THR A 29 -0.59 11.35 8.50
CA THR A 29 -1.61 12.30 9.02
C THR A 29 -1.68 13.54 8.16
N LYS A 30 -2.85 14.19 8.12
CA LYS A 30 -3.10 15.45 7.37
C LYS A 30 -2.86 15.37 5.85
N ALA A 31 -3.16 14.22 5.26
CA ALA A 31 -3.11 14.04 3.81
C ALA A 31 -4.09 14.94 3.04
N ASP A 32 -5.06 15.57 3.71
CA ASP A 32 -5.96 16.58 3.15
C ASP A 32 -5.24 17.85 2.66
N THR A 33 -4.02 18.09 3.16
CA THR A 33 -3.19 19.23 2.78
C THR A 33 -2.20 18.92 1.64
N LEU A 34 -2.14 17.67 1.19
CA LEU A 34 -1.23 17.21 0.15
C LEU A 34 -1.98 16.99 -1.17
N THR A 35 -1.36 17.39 -2.29
CA THR A 35 -1.82 16.97 -3.61
C THR A 35 -1.55 15.48 -3.84
N LEU A 36 -2.22 14.88 -4.84
CA LEU A 36 -2.01 13.46 -5.18
C LEU A 36 -0.54 13.16 -5.50
N GLU A 37 0.12 14.06 -6.24
CA GLU A 37 1.53 13.93 -6.62
C GLU A 37 2.45 14.04 -5.40
N GLU A 38 2.25 15.04 -4.54
CA GLU A 38 3.04 15.22 -3.32
C GLU A 38 2.85 14.06 -2.34
N ARG A 39 1.63 13.54 -2.23
CA ARG A 39 1.33 12.36 -1.40
C ARG A 39 2.13 11.15 -1.87
N ASP A 40 2.18 10.91 -3.18
CA ASP A 40 2.87 9.75 -3.75
C ASP A 40 4.39 9.88 -3.59
N PHE A 41 4.93 11.08 -3.82
CA PHE A 41 6.33 11.39 -3.55
C PHE A 41 6.68 11.22 -2.06
N PHE A 42 5.82 11.71 -1.16
CA PHE A 42 6.03 11.58 0.28
C PHE A 42 5.98 10.12 0.72
N LYS A 43 5.02 9.35 0.21
CA LYS A 43 4.91 7.91 0.48
C LYS A 43 6.20 7.17 0.06
N GLN A 44 6.74 7.49 -1.11
CA GLN A 44 7.99 6.90 -1.58
C GLN A 44 9.18 7.29 -0.70
N THR A 45 9.34 8.58 -0.42
CA THR A 45 10.43 9.12 0.41
C THR A 45 10.45 8.48 1.80
N ILE A 46 9.28 8.36 2.44
CA ILE A 46 9.15 7.73 3.76
C ILE A 46 9.51 6.24 3.68
N ARG A 47 9.04 5.52 2.65
CA ARG A 47 9.34 4.10 2.48
C ARG A 47 10.84 3.83 2.26
N GLU A 48 11.50 4.66 1.45
CA GLU A 48 12.95 4.61 1.27
C GLU A 48 13.72 4.94 2.55
N GLY A 49 13.26 5.96 3.30
CA GLY A 49 13.83 6.33 4.59
C GLY A 49 13.73 5.21 5.62
N LEU A 50 12.59 4.53 5.71
CA LEU A 50 12.40 3.38 6.61
C LEU A 50 13.33 2.22 6.23
N ARG A 51 13.40 1.88 4.94
CA ARG A 51 14.28 0.83 4.42
C ARG A 51 15.76 1.12 4.68
N ALA A 52 16.19 2.36 4.46
CA ALA A 52 17.57 2.79 4.70
C ALA A 52 17.98 2.68 6.19
N ASN A 53 17.00 2.76 7.11
CA ASN A 53 17.22 2.61 8.54
C ASN A 53 16.97 1.18 9.05
N GLY A 54 16.69 0.22 8.16
CA GLY A 54 16.40 -1.17 8.53
C GLY A 54 15.13 -1.32 9.37
N ILE A 55 14.12 -0.50 9.10
CA ILE A 55 12.83 -0.56 9.78
C ILE A 55 11.85 -1.33 8.90
N ASP A 56 11.51 -2.53 9.34
CA ASP A 56 10.49 -3.36 8.68
C ASP A 56 9.09 -2.87 9.04
N VAL A 57 8.28 -2.62 8.01
CA VAL A 57 6.90 -2.18 8.12
C VAL A 57 6.00 -3.14 7.35
N TYR A 58 4.75 -3.27 7.80
CA TYR A 58 3.78 -4.15 7.17
C TYR A 58 3.25 -3.54 5.85
N PRO A 59 3.00 -4.35 4.80
CA PRO A 59 3.33 -5.77 4.67
C PRO A 59 4.84 -5.96 4.43
N GLN A 60 5.45 -6.94 5.11
CA GLN A 60 6.85 -7.30 4.85
C GLN A 60 6.84 -8.37 3.75
N GLU A 61 7.71 -8.23 2.75
CA GLU A 61 7.77 -9.14 1.59
C GLU A 61 8.03 -10.61 2.02
N GLU A 62 8.66 -10.84 3.18
CA GLU A 62 8.84 -12.17 3.78
C GLU A 62 7.53 -12.84 4.23
N PHE A 63 6.42 -12.10 4.39
CA PHE A 63 5.10 -12.67 4.71
C PHE A 63 4.21 -12.86 3.47
N ASP A 64 4.70 -12.52 2.27
CA ASP A 64 3.94 -12.64 1.01
C ASP A 64 4.06 -14.03 0.36
N GLU A 65 4.34 -15.08 1.14
CA GLU A 65 4.48 -16.46 0.63
C GLU A 65 3.14 -17.10 0.17
N ASP A 66 2.00 -16.39 0.23
CA ASP A 66 0.67 -16.91 -0.17
C ASP A 66 -0.21 -15.90 -0.96
N SER A 67 0.36 -14.97 -1.74
CA SER A 67 -0.44 -14.05 -2.59
C SER A 67 -0.10 -14.14 -4.09
N ASP A 68 -0.22 -15.34 -4.64
CA ASP A 68 -0.54 -15.51 -6.06
C ASP A 68 -2.02 -15.14 -6.31
N GLN A 69 -2.36 -13.85 -6.47
CA GLN A 69 -3.61 -13.47 -7.13
C GLN A 69 -3.55 -12.09 -7.80
N GLY A 70 -2.91 -12.05 -8.96
CA GLY A 70 -3.37 -11.29 -10.13
C GLY A 70 -3.52 -9.77 -9.99
N ASP A 71 -2.43 -9.03 -10.22
CA ASP A 71 -2.53 -7.74 -10.91
C ASP A 71 -2.93 -7.98 -12.38
N ASP A 72 -4.16 -8.42 -12.60
CA ASP A 72 -4.78 -8.36 -13.92
C ASP A 72 -5.23 -6.89 -14.12
N PRO A 73 -4.64 -6.13 -15.06
CA PRO A 73 -5.16 -4.81 -15.38
C PRO A 73 -6.61 -4.98 -15.82
N ILE A 74 -7.50 -4.20 -15.21
CA ILE A 74 -8.92 -4.12 -15.59
C ILE A 74 -8.98 -3.87 -17.11
N CYS A 75 -9.19 -4.94 -17.87
CA CYS A 75 -9.50 -4.86 -19.28
C CYS A 75 -10.97 -4.50 -19.38
N CYS A 76 -11.25 -3.22 -19.64
CA CYS A 76 -12.57 -2.79 -20.06
C CYS A 76 -12.97 -3.56 -21.34
N GLY A 77 -13.91 -4.49 -21.20
CA GLY A 77 -14.61 -5.13 -22.33
C GLY A 77 -14.06 -6.49 -22.73
N GLY A 78 -14.63 -7.55 -22.16
CA GLY A 78 -14.44 -8.92 -22.62
C GLY A 78 -15.50 -9.83 -22.01
N GLU A 79 -16.22 -10.55 -22.85
CA GLU A 79 -17.30 -11.47 -22.48
C GLU A 79 -16.84 -12.52 -21.45
N ARG A 80 -17.68 -12.80 -20.45
CA ARG A 80 -17.39 -13.75 -19.36
C ARG A 80 -17.24 -15.17 -19.95
N PRO A 81 -16.08 -15.85 -19.85
CA PRO A 81 -15.99 -17.24 -20.27
C PRO A 81 -16.61 -18.12 -19.17
N GLY A 82 -17.53 -19.02 -19.56
CA GLY A 82 -18.04 -20.07 -18.67
C GLY A 82 -19.48 -19.97 -18.20
N VAL A 83 -20.36 -19.22 -18.88
CA VAL A 83 -21.81 -19.36 -18.69
C VAL A 83 -22.37 -20.28 -19.78
N PRO A 84 -22.75 -21.55 -19.47
CA PRO A 84 -23.59 -22.34 -20.35
C PRO A 84 -24.89 -21.58 -20.57
N GLY A 85 -25.21 -21.32 -21.84
CA GLY A 85 -26.29 -20.42 -22.27
C GLY A 85 -27.68 -20.89 -21.88
N GLN A 86 -28.16 -20.48 -20.70
CA GLN A 86 -29.54 -20.78 -20.30
C GLN A 86 -30.11 -19.82 -19.25
N TRP A 87 -29.98 -18.51 -19.41
CA TRP A 87 -30.76 -17.54 -18.61
C TRP A 87 -31.24 -16.32 -19.41
N LYS A 88 -31.67 -16.53 -20.66
CA LYS A 88 -32.48 -15.54 -21.39
C LYS A 88 -33.92 -16.02 -21.53
N GLU A 89 -34.65 -16.10 -20.42
CA GLU A 89 -36.13 -15.99 -20.40
C GLU A 89 -36.64 -15.96 -18.94
N ALA A 90 -36.32 -14.92 -18.18
CA ALA A 90 -36.94 -14.71 -16.87
C ALA A 90 -37.04 -13.21 -16.50
N SER A 91 -37.55 -12.41 -17.43
CA SER A 91 -38.27 -11.19 -17.07
C SER A 91 -39.06 -10.66 -18.25
N ARG A 92 -40.36 -11.01 -18.25
CA ARG A 92 -41.47 -10.54 -19.11
C ARG A 92 -41.58 -11.14 -20.50
#